data_AF-A0A0K9UM17-F1
#
_entry.id   AF-A0A0K9UM17-F1
#
_cell.length_a   1.000
_cell.length_b   1.000
_cell.length_c   1.000
_cell.angle_alpha   90.00
_cell.angle_beta   90.00
_cell.angle_gamma   90.00
#
_symmetry.space_group_name_H-M   'P 1'
#
loop_
_entity.id
_entity.type
_entity.pdbx_description
1 polymer ?
#
loop_
_entity_poly.entity_id
_entity_poly.type
_entity_poly.pdbx_seq_one_letter_code
_entity_poly.pdbx_strand_id
1 'polypeptide(L)'
;MLFDQITFVIQGPITPSITSTSVRRLRSIFPGCQIIVSTWEGENTQDIEADLIIYNKDPGSTIFVYSKRNDAIPVNINRQIVSTVSGLRHVKTKFAAKLRADNILNKRRVLEIFEQFPLRKEGYAVLNNRLVCSNYFAKEFERGLSVPFFFSDFFQFGEVEDLLKVWDCDLYSDYDFKSTLSGKKQHKYYPNDSVNVEQKIWSNAARKLYPYELKDEHGDHFARQQSYNFMINNLIIVDGDELGLDVPQRLRHSNSYPYDFFTFQRWKWLYENEFLKTKNTPLNFKFFWYLSLIIKTIRKGVRLKLRKTLTPIFIKVRE
;
A
#
# COMPACT_ATOMS: atom_id res chain seq x y z
N MET A 1 -12.05 7.09 20.55
CA MET A 1 -10.60 7.27 20.81
C MET A 1 -10.25 8.72 21.18
N LEU A 2 -9.40 8.96 22.18
CA LEU A 2 -8.90 10.29 22.54
C LEU A 2 -7.70 10.69 21.65
N PHE A 3 -7.53 11.99 21.35
CA PHE A 3 -6.51 12.45 20.40
C PHE A 3 -5.08 12.40 20.96
N ASP A 4 -4.93 12.53 22.28
CA ASP A 4 -3.65 12.38 22.99
C ASP A 4 -3.12 10.93 22.97
N GLN A 5 -3.94 9.96 22.54
CA GLN A 5 -3.55 8.57 22.30
C GLN A 5 -3.06 8.31 20.87
N ILE A 6 -2.92 9.37 20.06
CA ILE A 6 -2.57 9.29 18.64
C ILE A 6 -1.34 10.13 18.37
N THR A 7 -0.38 9.54 17.64
CA THR A 7 0.74 10.28 17.05
C THR A 7 0.68 10.21 15.54
N PHE A 8 0.76 11.36 14.87
CA PHE A 8 0.93 11.42 13.41
C PHE A 8 2.42 11.36 13.07
N VAL A 9 2.79 10.42 12.20
CA VAL A 9 4.12 10.33 11.61
C VAL A 9 4.02 10.74 10.15
N ILE A 10 4.43 11.98 9.87
CA ILE A 10 4.55 12.49 8.51
C ILE A 10 5.91 12.07 7.94
N GLN A 11 5.88 11.37 6.82
CA GLN A 11 7.01 10.63 6.29
C GLN A 11 7.40 11.10 4.89
N GLY A 12 8.70 11.34 4.66
CA GLY A 12 9.27 11.57 3.34
C GLY A 12 9.94 12.94 3.16
N PRO A 13 10.33 13.29 1.91
CA PRO A 13 10.93 14.60 1.63
C PRO A 13 9.94 15.73 1.90
N ILE A 14 10.44 16.86 2.37
CA ILE A 14 9.57 18.02 2.63
C ILE A 14 9.02 18.51 1.30
N THR A 15 7.70 18.58 1.21
CA THR A 15 7.02 19.14 0.04
C THR A 15 6.70 20.60 0.36
N PRO A 16 7.30 21.58 -0.35
CA PRO A 16 7.10 23.00 -0.07
C PRO A 16 5.62 23.35 0.02
N SER A 17 5.25 24.10 1.06
CA SER A 17 3.88 24.50 1.43
C SER A 17 2.91 23.37 1.81
N ILE A 18 3.07 22.15 1.27
CA ILE A 18 2.16 21.03 1.55
C ILE A 18 2.43 20.43 2.93
N THR A 19 3.69 20.15 3.27
CA THR A 19 4.01 19.49 4.55
C THR A 19 3.66 20.37 5.74
N SER A 20 4.00 21.66 5.70
CA SER A 20 3.62 22.63 6.75
C SER A 20 2.11 22.82 6.84
N THR A 21 1.39 22.80 5.70
CA THR A 21 -0.07 22.83 5.70
C THR A 21 -0.67 21.55 6.29
N SER A 22 -0.08 20.38 6.02
CA SER A 22 -0.48 19.11 6.60
C SER A 22 -0.37 19.15 8.13
N VAL A 23 0.78 19.62 8.66
CA VAL A 23 0.98 19.80 10.11
C VAL A 23 -0.06 20.75 10.70
N ARG A 24 -0.23 21.96 10.15
CA ARG A 24 -1.23 22.93 10.63
C ARG A 24 -2.64 22.37 10.59
N ARG A 25 -2.96 21.61 9.54
CA ARG A 25 -4.28 20.97 9.41
C ARG A 25 -4.48 19.94 10.51
N LEU A 26 -3.52 19.04 10.72
CA LEU A 26 -3.58 18.03 11.78
C LEU A 26 -3.73 18.66 13.17
N ARG A 27 -3.00 19.74 13.49
CA ARG A 27 -3.17 20.49 14.74
C ARG A 27 -4.61 21.00 14.92
N SER A 28 -5.21 21.51 13.85
CA SER A 28 -6.59 22.01 13.86
C SER A 28 -7.63 20.89 14.02
N ILE A 29 -7.46 19.75 13.34
CA ILE A 29 -8.47 18.69 13.35
C ILE A 29 -8.27 17.63 14.45
N PHE A 30 -7.06 17.47 14.98
CA PHE A 30 -6.71 16.56 16.09
C PHE A 30 -5.96 17.33 17.19
N PRO A 31 -6.61 18.27 17.90
CA PRO A 31 -5.95 19.01 18.97
C PRO A 31 -5.39 18.06 20.06
N GLY A 32 -4.14 18.29 20.46
CA GLY A 32 -3.47 17.48 21.48
C GLY A 32 -2.78 16.20 20.98
N CYS A 33 -2.92 15.84 19.71
CA CYS A 33 -2.11 14.74 19.15
C CYS A 33 -0.64 15.15 19.02
N GLN A 34 0.27 14.18 19.15
CA GLN A 34 1.67 14.39 18.81
C GLN A 34 1.86 14.32 17.29
N ILE A 35 2.73 15.15 16.73
CA ILE A 35 3.10 15.17 15.32
C ILE A 35 4.62 15.04 15.22
N ILE A 36 5.06 13.98 14.55
CA ILE A 36 6.45 13.70 14.22
C ILE A 36 6.61 13.85 12.71
N VAL A 37 7.60 14.62 12.28
CA VAL A 37 8.00 14.71 10.87
C VAL A 37 9.32 13.97 10.71
N SER A 38 9.33 12.91 9.89
CA SER A 38 10.50 12.09 9.59
C SER A 38 10.92 12.32 8.14
N THR A 39 12.00 13.09 7.98
CA THR A 39 12.48 13.61 6.69
C THR A 39 13.99 13.39 6.52
N TRP A 40 14.63 14.01 5.53
CA TRP A 40 16.05 13.79 5.20
C TRP A 40 16.96 14.88 5.78
N GLU A 41 18.20 14.53 6.10
CA GLU A 41 19.25 15.51 6.41
C GLU A 41 19.36 16.57 5.29
N GLY A 42 19.39 17.85 5.68
CA GLY A 42 19.49 18.98 4.75
C GLY A 42 18.16 19.53 4.21
N GLU A 43 17.02 18.90 4.53
CA GLU A 43 15.69 19.42 4.20
C GLU A 43 15.36 20.70 4.97
N ASN A 44 14.66 21.64 4.32
CA ASN A 44 14.21 22.87 4.98
C ASN A 44 12.90 22.62 5.76
N THR A 45 12.96 22.83 7.07
CA THR A 45 11.87 22.58 8.01
C THR A 45 11.49 23.82 8.82
N GLN A 46 12.00 25.00 8.45
CA GLN A 46 11.82 26.24 9.22
C GLN A 46 10.34 26.58 9.50
N ASP A 47 9.44 26.25 8.57
CA ASP A 47 7.99 26.53 8.67
C ASP A 47 7.17 25.34 9.19
N ILE A 48 7.81 24.33 9.79
CA ILE A 48 7.17 23.08 10.22
C ILE A 48 7.08 23.04 11.75
N GLU A 49 5.89 23.28 12.28
CA GLU A 49 5.58 23.28 13.72
C GLU A 49 5.19 21.88 14.26
N ALA A 50 6.08 20.90 14.06
CA ALA A 50 5.94 19.54 14.60
C ALA A 50 6.52 19.43 16.02
N ASP A 51 6.09 18.43 16.80
CA ASP A 51 6.63 18.19 18.15
C ASP A 51 8.03 17.57 18.10
N LEU A 52 8.32 16.84 17.03
CA LEU A 52 9.63 16.26 16.75
C LEU A 52 9.88 16.24 15.24
N ILE A 53 11.09 16.62 14.85
CA ILE A 53 11.58 16.48 13.49
C ILE A 53 12.79 15.56 13.50
N ILE A 54 12.76 14.52 12.68
CA ILE A 54 13.83 13.55 12.53
C ILE A 54 14.47 13.74 11.16
N TYR A 55 15.79 13.94 11.16
CA TYR A 55 16.61 14.04 9.96
C TYR A 55 17.32 12.71 9.73
N ASN A 56 16.83 11.94 8.77
CA ASN A 56 17.37 10.64 8.41
C ASN A 56 18.48 10.80 7.37
N LYS A 57 19.49 9.94 7.45
CA LYS A 57 20.40 9.71 6.31
C LYS A 57 19.62 9.05 5.18
N ASP A 58 19.67 9.62 3.98
CA ASP A 58 19.00 9.06 2.80
C ASP A 58 19.69 7.74 2.39
N PRO A 59 18.99 6.58 2.40
CA PRO A 59 19.55 5.32 1.95
C PRO A 59 19.76 5.24 0.43
N GLY A 60 19.35 6.27 -0.33
CA GLY A 60 19.35 6.26 -1.78
C GLY A 60 18.13 5.56 -2.39
N SER A 61 18.06 5.57 -3.72
CA SER A 61 17.09 4.78 -4.47
C SER A 61 17.55 3.33 -4.60
N THR A 62 16.60 2.40 -4.65
CA THR A 62 16.85 0.98 -4.94
C THR A 62 16.55 0.70 -6.41
N ILE A 63 17.34 -0.14 -7.07
CA ILE A 63 17.10 -0.61 -8.44
C ILE A 63 16.57 -2.05 -8.39
N PHE A 64 15.33 -2.26 -8.82
CA PHE A 64 14.79 -3.63 -8.97
C PHE A 64 14.66 -4.10 -10.41
N VAL A 65 14.65 -3.16 -11.35
CA VAL A 65 14.32 -3.42 -12.75
C VAL A 65 15.25 -2.63 -13.63
N TYR A 66 15.77 -3.28 -14.67
CA TYR A 66 16.35 -2.60 -15.84
C TYR A 66 15.38 -2.66 -17.02
N SER A 67 15.27 -1.54 -17.74
CA SER A 67 14.46 -1.42 -18.94
C SER A 67 15.01 -2.28 -20.09
N LYS A 68 14.25 -2.46 -21.17
CA LYS A 68 14.78 -3.12 -22.39
C LYS A 68 15.91 -2.33 -23.07
N ARG A 69 16.08 -1.05 -22.70
CA ARG A 69 17.17 -0.19 -23.15
C ARG A 69 18.35 -0.21 -22.17
N ASN A 70 18.32 -1.11 -21.18
CA ASN A 70 19.31 -1.25 -20.10
C ASN A 70 19.34 -0.07 -19.11
N ASP A 71 18.31 0.77 -19.08
CA ASP A 71 18.23 1.85 -18.09
C ASP A 71 17.82 1.29 -16.73
N ALA A 72 18.52 1.70 -15.66
CA ALA A 72 18.12 1.40 -14.29
C ALA A 72 16.82 2.13 -13.97
N ILE A 73 15.85 1.44 -13.35
CA ILE A 73 14.58 2.04 -12.92
C ILE A 73 14.62 2.19 -11.39
N PRO A 74 14.93 3.40 -10.88
CA PRO A 74 15.01 3.63 -9.45
C PRO A 74 13.63 3.64 -8.78
N VAL A 75 13.57 3.09 -7.58
CA VAL A 75 12.40 3.12 -6.70
C VAL A 75 12.76 3.60 -5.30
N ASN A 76 11.78 4.08 -4.55
CA ASN A 76 11.97 4.72 -3.24
C ASN A 76 11.56 3.84 -2.05
N ILE A 77 11.59 2.52 -2.19
CA ILE A 77 11.13 1.59 -1.13
C ILE A 77 11.93 1.74 0.16
N ASN A 78 13.27 1.76 0.09
CA ASN A 78 14.12 1.91 1.27
C ASN A 78 13.93 3.28 1.91
N ARG A 79 13.74 4.33 1.10
CA ARG A 79 13.37 5.66 1.59
C ARG A 79 12.05 5.64 2.37
N GLN A 80 11.02 4.96 1.86
CA GLN A 80 9.74 4.81 2.58
C GLN A 80 9.90 4.04 3.89
N ILE A 81 10.68 2.95 3.91
CA ILE A 81 10.96 2.16 5.11
C ILE A 81 11.68 3.00 6.16
N VAL A 82 12.84 3.57 5.82
CA VAL A 82 13.69 4.32 6.77
C VAL A 82 12.91 5.46 7.42
N SER A 83 12.27 6.30 6.60
CA SER A 83 11.56 7.46 7.12
C SER A 83 10.29 7.07 7.89
N THR A 84 9.59 5.99 7.52
CA THR A 84 8.43 5.49 8.30
C THR A 84 8.87 4.92 9.64
N VAL A 85 9.81 3.98 9.65
CA VAL A 85 10.26 3.26 10.86
C VAL A 85 10.92 4.21 11.85
N SER A 86 11.75 5.12 11.37
CA SER A 86 12.41 6.11 12.22
C SER A 86 11.41 6.97 12.99
N GLY A 87 10.35 7.44 12.33
CA GLY A 87 9.25 8.15 12.98
C GLY A 87 8.46 7.27 13.96
N LEU A 88 8.06 6.07 13.53
CA LEU A 88 7.26 5.15 14.36
C LEU A 88 7.98 4.73 15.66
N ARG A 89 9.30 4.56 15.63
CA ARG A 89 10.08 4.21 16.84
C ARG A 89 10.11 5.31 17.90
N HIS A 90 9.81 6.54 17.53
CA HIS A 90 9.69 7.67 18.46
C HIS A 90 8.27 7.85 19.01
N VAL A 91 7.28 7.15 18.46
CA VAL A 91 5.90 7.21 18.95
C VAL A 91 5.80 6.56 20.34
N LYS A 92 5.16 7.27 21.27
CA LYS A 92 4.89 6.77 22.64
C LYS A 92 3.42 6.48 22.92
N THR A 93 2.53 6.91 22.01
CA THR A 93 1.10 6.67 22.11
C THR A 93 0.72 5.27 21.64
N LYS A 94 -0.47 4.77 22.00
CA LYS A 94 -0.95 3.46 21.56
C LYS A 94 -1.17 3.39 20.04
N PHE A 95 -1.70 4.46 19.46
CA PHE A 95 -2.05 4.52 18.04
C PHE A 95 -1.16 5.50 17.30
N ALA A 96 -0.93 5.23 16.01
CA ALA A 96 -0.30 6.17 15.11
C ALA A 96 -1.00 6.23 13.75
N ALA A 97 -0.80 7.35 13.07
CA ALA A 97 -1.12 7.54 11.67
C ALA A 97 0.16 7.80 10.88
N LYS A 98 0.53 6.86 10.00
CA LYS A 98 1.54 7.08 8.96
C LYS A 98 0.89 7.90 7.84
N LEU A 99 1.47 9.05 7.52
CA LEU A 99 1.01 9.94 6.44
C LEU A 99 2.20 10.35 5.59
N ARG A 100 2.09 10.32 4.26
CA ARG A 100 3.17 10.87 3.41
C ARG A 100 3.25 12.39 3.50
N ALA A 101 4.46 12.93 3.37
CA ALA A 101 4.75 14.37 3.44
C ALA A 101 4.11 15.21 2.31
N ASP A 102 3.72 14.56 1.20
CA ASP A 102 2.99 15.18 0.09
C ASP A 102 1.46 15.07 0.21
N ASN A 103 0.94 14.62 1.35
CA ASN A 103 -0.49 14.41 1.59
C ASN A 103 -1.02 15.28 2.74
N ILE A 104 -2.31 15.63 2.68
CA ILE A 104 -3.02 16.38 3.73
C ILE A 104 -4.27 15.60 4.15
N LEU A 105 -4.44 15.36 5.46
CA LEU A 105 -5.65 14.74 6.00
C LEU A 105 -6.60 15.82 6.53
N ASN A 106 -7.85 15.81 6.08
CA ASN A 106 -8.82 16.87 6.36
C ASN A 106 -10.02 16.45 7.20
N LYS A 107 -10.19 15.15 7.48
CA LYS A 107 -11.33 14.61 8.25
C LYS A 107 -10.84 13.70 9.37
N ARG A 108 -11.69 13.54 10.39
CA ARG A 108 -11.48 12.65 11.54
C ARG A 108 -12.11 11.27 11.40
N ARG A 109 -12.78 11.02 10.27
CA ARG A 109 -13.61 9.83 10.04
C ARG A 109 -12.85 8.51 10.15
N VAL A 110 -11.52 8.54 9.97
CA VAL A 110 -10.64 7.39 10.22
C VAL A 110 -10.85 6.76 11.61
N LEU A 111 -11.12 7.57 12.64
CA LEU A 111 -11.31 7.08 14.01
C LEU A 111 -12.59 6.26 14.14
N GLU A 112 -13.67 6.73 13.52
CA GLU A 112 -14.95 6.01 13.48
C GLU A 112 -14.81 4.72 12.68
N ILE A 113 -14.11 4.77 11.54
CA ILE A 113 -13.93 3.59 10.66
C ILE A 113 -13.11 2.50 11.35
N PHE A 114 -12.08 2.87 12.10
CA PHE A 114 -11.22 1.92 12.82
C PHE A 114 -12.02 1.03 13.79
N GLU A 115 -13.06 1.57 14.42
CA GLU A 115 -13.87 0.86 15.41
C GLU A 115 -15.05 0.06 14.80
N GLN A 116 -15.37 0.26 13.50
CA GLN A 116 -16.59 -0.28 12.87
C GLN A 116 -16.56 -1.77 12.52
N PHE A 117 -15.38 -2.37 12.35
CA PHE A 117 -15.25 -3.71 11.78
C PHE A 117 -14.45 -4.65 12.70
N PRO A 118 -15.05 -5.13 13.79
CA PRO A 118 -14.33 -5.91 14.81
C PRO A 118 -14.11 -7.38 14.44
N LEU A 119 -14.97 -7.99 13.60
CA LEU A 119 -14.95 -9.43 13.36
C LEU A 119 -13.75 -9.83 12.51
N ARG A 120 -12.99 -10.84 12.94
CA ARG A 120 -11.80 -11.37 12.27
C ARG A 120 -11.72 -12.88 12.46
N LYS A 121 -11.05 -13.56 11.52
CA LYS A 121 -10.66 -14.96 11.65
C LYS A 121 -9.30 -15.03 12.31
N GLU A 122 -9.24 -15.67 13.48
CA GLU A 122 -8.03 -15.78 14.31
C GLU A 122 -6.82 -16.31 13.53
N GLY A 123 -7.00 -17.36 12.71
CA GLY A 123 -5.92 -17.94 11.88
C GLY A 123 -5.36 -17.01 10.80
N TYR A 124 -6.04 -15.91 10.48
CA TYR A 124 -5.61 -14.93 9.48
C TYR A 124 -5.32 -13.55 10.07
N ALA A 125 -5.55 -13.33 11.37
CA ALA A 125 -5.25 -12.10 12.09
C ALA A 125 -3.75 -12.09 12.47
N VAL A 126 -2.93 -11.51 11.60
CA VAL A 126 -1.47 -11.33 11.80
C VAL A 126 -1.21 -10.09 12.65
N LEU A 127 -2.04 -9.06 12.51
CA LEU A 127 -1.99 -7.81 13.25
C LEU A 127 -2.90 -7.84 14.49
N ASN A 128 -2.55 -7.07 15.52
CA ASN A 128 -3.33 -6.93 16.75
C ASN A 128 -4.70 -6.34 16.44
N ASN A 129 -4.77 -5.37 15.53
CA ASN A 129 -5.99 -4.77 14.98
C ASN A 129 -5.85 -4.53 13.46
N ARG A 130 -6.95 -4.20 12.78
CA ARG A 130 -6.86 -3.83 11.36
C ARG A 130 -6.22 -2.46 11.20
N LEU A 131 -5.31 -2.31 10.26
CA LEU A 131 -4.85 -0.99 9.82
C LEU A 131 -5.86 -0.37 8.85
N VAL A 132 -6.32 0.84 9.12
CA VAL A 132 -7.08 1.62 8.13
C VAL A 132 -6.10 2.17 7.10
N CYS A 133 -6.23 1.76 5.85
CA CYS A 133 -5.37 2.18 4.75
C CYS A 133 -6.18 2.94 3.70
N SER A 134 -5.59 3.98 3.11
CA SER A 134 -6.21 4.60 1.94
C SER A 134 -6.28 3.64 0.76
N ASN A 135 -7.15 3.91 -0.21
CA ASN A 135 -7.24 3.14 -1.43
C ASN A 135 -6.33 3.64 -2.56
N TYR A 136 -5.58 4.73 -2.34
CA TYR A 136 -4.58 5.24 -3.28
C TYR A 136 -3.58 4.15 -3.66
N PHE A 137 -3.66 3.68 -4.90
CA PHE A 137 -2.86 2.57 -5.40
C PHE A 137 -3.10 1.22 -4.70
N ALA A 138 -4.20 1.02 -3.97
CA ALA A 138 -4.60 -0.28 -3.45
C ALA A 138 -5.26 -1.13 -4.55
N LYS A 139 -4.47 -1.75 -5.43
CA LYS A 139 -4.97 -2.45 -6.61
C LYS A 139 -5.63 -3.79 -6.26
N GLU A 140 -6.85 -3.98 -6.77
CA GLU A 140 -7.48 -5.31 -6.82
C GLU A 140 -7.12 -6.02 -8.14
N PHE A 141 -6.95 -5.24 -9.22
CA PHE A 141 -6.62 -5.76 -10.55
C PHE A 141 -5.51 -4.94 -11.22
N GLU A 142 -4.66 -5.64 -11.98
CA GLU A 142 -3.68 -5.06 -12.90
C GLU A 142 -3.82 -5.78 -14.25
N ARG A 143 -3.86 -5.02 -15.35
CA ARG A 143 -4.03 -5.55 -16.72
C ARG A 143 -5.16 -6.59 -16.86
N GLY A 144 -6.24 -6.43 -16.08
CA GLY A 144 -7.42 -7.30 -16.11
C GLY A 144 -7.27 -8.64 -15.38
N LEU A 145 -6.23 -8.82 -14.58
CA LEU A 145 -6.02 -9.97 -13.71
C LEU A 145 -5.86 -9.50 -12.25
N SER A 146 -6.25 -10.34 -11.30
CA SER A 146 -6.11 -10.00 -9.87
C SER A 146 -4.63 -9.94 -9.47
N VAL A 147 -4.31 -8.99 -8.59
CA VAL A 147 -2.95 -8.75 -8.10
C VAL A 147 -2.91 -8.92 -6.56
N PRO A 148 -2.07 -9.82 -6.02
CA PRO A 148 -1.99 -10.02 -4.58
C PRO A 148 -1.11 -8.96 -3.89
N PHE A 149 -1.41 -8.67 -2.63
CA PHE A 149 -0.64 -7.84 -1.71
C PHE A 149 -0.38 -6.39 -2.18
N PHE A 150 -1.24 -5.84 -3.03
CA PHE A 150 -1.06 -4.48 -3.54
C PHE A 150 -1.96 -3.51 -2.78
N PHE A 151 -1.51 -3.03 -1.61
CA PHE A 151 -2.24 -2.04 -0.81
C PHE A 151 -1.45 -0.74 -0.65
N SER A 152 -2.14 0.35 -0.32
CA SER A 152 -1.58 1.70 -0.30
C SER A 152 -0.54 1.90 0.81
N ASP A 153 0.51 2.63 0.49
CA ASP A 153 1.44 3.22 1.46
C ASP A 153 1.02 4.64 1.91
N PHE A 154 0.04 5.29 1.29
CA PHE A 154 -0.10 6.75 1.39
C PHE A 154 -0.53 7.23 2.77
N PHE A 155 -1.53 6.55 3.32
CA PHE A 155 -2.04 6.78 4.66
C PHE A 155 -2.39 5.45 5.31
N GLN A 156 -1.94 5.28 6.55
CA GLN A 156 -2.24 4.11 7.36
C GLN A 156 -2.46 4.51 8.82
N PHE A 157 -3.48 3.96 9.47
CA PHE A 157 -3.80 4.24 10.87
C PHE A 157 -4.11 2.96 11.64
N GLY A 158 -3.57 2.84 12.86
CA GLY A 158 -3.85 1.73 13.77
C GLY A 158 -2.87 1.70 14.94
N GLU A 159 -2.68 0.54 15.54
CA GLU A 159 -1.70 0.36 16.62
C GLU A 159 -0.27 0.53 16.08
N VAL A 160 0.59 1.19 16.87
CA VAL A 160 1.99 1.44 16.49
C VAL A 160 2.73 0.13 16.23
N GLU A 161 2.47 -0.89 17.05
CA GLU A 161 3.05 -2.23 16.88
C GLU A 161 2.69 -2.85 15.53
N ASP A 162 1.45 -2.65 15.07
CA ASP A 162 1.00 -3.20 13.79
C ASP A 162 1.59 -2.47 12.59
N LEU A 163 1.77 -1.14 12.70
CA LEU A 163 2.52 -0.38 11.71
C LEU A 163 3.99 -0.82 11.66
N LEU A 164 4.63 -1.05 12.82
CA LEU A 164 6.00 -1.57 12.86
C LEU A 164 6.11 -2.99 12.29
N LYS A 165 5.15 -3.89 12.53
CA LYS A 165 5.12 -5.22 11.88
C LYS A 165 5.09 -5.15 10.36
N VAL A 166 4.53 -4.08 9.79
CA VAL A 166 4.49 -3.88 8.33
C VAL A 166 5.77 -3.25 7.80
N TRP A 167 6.27 -2.22 8.49
CA TRP A 167 7.33 -1.34 7.96
C TRP A 167 8.73 -1.66 8.47
N ASP A 168 8.88 -2.20 9.69
CA ASP A 168 10.18 -2.54 10.28
C ASP A 168 10.71 -3.83 9.68
N CYS A 169 11.32 -3.67 8.51
CA CYS A 169 11.87 -4.76 7.73
C CYS A 169 13.23 -4.41 7.14
N ASP A 170 13.96 -5.43 6.75
CA ASP A 170 15.28 -5.27 6.14
C ASP A 170 15.18 -4.42 4.88
N LEU A 171 16.18 -3.55 4.70
CA LEU A 171 16.33 -2.78 3.48
C LEU A 171 16.61 -3.72 2.30
N TYR A 172 16.05 -3.36 1.15
CA TYR A 172 16.21 -4.14 -0.06
C TYR A 172 17.52 -3.79 -0.76
N SER A 173 18.22 -4.82 -1.25
CA SER A 173 19.38 -4.67 -2.11
C SER A 173 19.00 -4.42 -3.56
N ASP A 174 19.93 -3.82 -4.30
CA ASP A 174 19.80 -3.64 -5.73
C ASP A 174 19.84 -4.98 -6.49
N TYR A 175 19.16 -5.00 -7.62
CA TYR A 175 19.32 -6.03 -8.63
C TYR A 175 20.54 -5.69 -9.47
N ASP A 176 21.48 -6.63 -9.58
CA ASP A 176 22.66 -6.47 -10.44
C ASP A 176 22.30 -6.63 -11.92
N PHE A 177 22.74 -5.67 -12.73
CA PHE A 177 22.58 -5.75 -14.18
C PHE A 177 23.34 -6.94 -14.75
N LYS A 178 22.67 -7.76 -15.56
CA LYS A 178 23.28 -8.92 -16.24
C LYS A 178 23.51 -8.59 -17.70
N SER A 179 24.78 -8.46 -18.10
CA SER A 179 25.16 -8.18 -19.50
C SER A 179 24.64 -9.23 -20.48
N THR A 180 24.55 -10.49 -20.06
CA THR A 180 23.97 -11.61 -20.84
C THR A 180 22.48 -11.44 -21.15
N LEU A 181 21.77 -10.57 -20.44
CA LEU A 181 20.37 -10.22 -20.65
C LEU A 181 20.19 -8.82 -21.26
N SER A 182 21.27 -8.20 -21.75
CA SER A 182 21.23 -6.88 -22.41
C SER A 182 20.16 -6.84 -23.51
N GLY A 183 19.42 -5.73 -23.58
CA GLY A 183 18.30 -5.57 -24.52
C GLY A 183 16.98 -6.20 -24.06
N LYS A 184 16.96 -6.92 -22.93
CA LYS A 184 15.76 -7.48 -22.31
C LYS A 184 15.42 -6.70 -21.04
N LYS A 185 14.14 -6.69 -20.65
CA LYS A 185 13.75 -6.21 -19.32
C LYS A 185 14.35 -7.16 -18.30
N GLN A 186 15.06 -6.65 -17.29
CA GLN A 186 15.73 -7.49 -16.29
C GLN A 186 15.20 -7.18 -14.89
N HIS A 187 15.04 -8.23 -14.09
CA HIS A 187 14.71 -8.20 -12.66
C HIS A 187 14.95 -9.60 -12.08
N LYS A 188 14.83 -9.74 -10.75
CA LYS A 188 15.14 -10.97 -10.01
C LYS A 188 14.44 -12.22 -10.57
N TYR A 189 13.23 -12.09 -11.11
CA TYR A 189 12.40 -13.22 -11.57
C TYR A 189 12.10 -13.21 -13.06
N TYR A 190 12.90 -12.52 -13.88
CA TYR A 190 12.77 -12.62 -15.32
C TYR A 190 12.78 -14.11 -15.75
N PRO A 191 11.84 -14.58 -16.60
CA PRO A 191 10.96 -13.83 -17.51
C PRO A 191 9.57 -13.45 -16.98
N ASN A 192 9.28 -13.66 -15.69
CA ASN A 192 7.99 -13.29 -15.10
C ASN A 192 7.74 -11.78 -15.13
N ASP A 193 6.52 -11.35 -14.81
CA ASP A 193 6.23 -9.93 -14.60
C ASP A 193 6.81 -9.49 -13.24
N SER A 194 7.54 -8.37 -13.20
CA SER A 194 8.16 -7.84 -11.98
C SER A 194 7.12 -7.52 -10.92
N VAL A 195 7.42 -7.89 -9.67
CA VAL A 195 6.64 -7.53 -8.49
C VAL A 195 6.84 -6.05 -8.15
N ASN A 196 5.77 -5.36 -7.78
CA ASN A 196 5.76 -3.94 -7.45
C ASN A 196 6.25 -3.66 -6.01
N VAL A 197 6.59 -2.40 -5.72
CA VAL A 197 7.11 -1.98 -4.41
C VAL A 197 6.08 -2.24 -3.30
N GLU A 198 4.82 -1.91 -3.55
CA GLU A 198 3.72 -2.11 -2.61
C GLU A 198 3.55 -3.60 -2.29
N GLN A 199 3.65 -4.46 -3.31
CA GLN A 199 3.58 -5.92 -3.12
C GLN A 199 4.73 -6.45 -2.27
N LYS A 200 5.93 -5.89 -2.39
CA LYS A 200 7.09 -6.28 -1.59
C LYS A 200 6.87 -5.97 -0.10
N ILE A 201 6.37 -4.78 0.22
CA ILE A 201 6.08 -4.36 1.61
C ILE A 201 5.01 -5.26 2.22
N TRP A 202 3.88 -5.43 1.55
CA TRP A 202 2.75 -6.17 2.13
C TRP A 202 2.93 -7.68 2.12
N SER A 203 3.61 -8.26 1.13
CA SER A 203 3.95 -9.68 1.16
C SER A 203 4.96 -10.00 2.26
N ASN A 204 5.87 -9.06 2.56
CA ASN A 204 6.75 -9.17 3.72
C ASN A 204 5.95 -9.19 5.04
N ALA A 205 5.03 -8.24 5.23
CA ALA A 205 4.15 -8.23 6.40
C ALA A 205 3.27 -9.50 6.52
N ALA A 206 2.89 -10.08 5.38
CA ALA A 206 2.04 -11.27 5.31
C ALA A 206 2.82 -12.60 5.40
N ARG A 207 4.12 -12.61 5.71
CA ARG A 207 4.96 -13.83 5.74
C ARG A 207 4.40 -14.97 6.60
N LYS A 208 3.67 -14.67 7.68
CA LYS A 208 3.00 -15.70 8.51
C LYS A 208 1.94 -16.48 7.72
N LEU A 209 1.25 -15.85 6.76
CA LEU A 209 0.21 -16.47 5.93
C LEU A 209 0.76 -16.98 4.59
N TYR A 210 1.77 -16.29 4.07
CA TYR A 210 2.44 -16.60 2.82
C TYR A 210 3.96 -16.55 3.03
N PRO A 211 4.59 -17.65 3.50
CA PRO A 211 6.01 -17.68 3.86
C PRO A 211 6.94 -17.74 2.64
N TYR A 212 6.40 -17.52 1.44
CA TYR A 212 7.13 -17.59 0.18
C TYR A 212 7.32 -16.19 -0.40
N GLU A 213 8.40 -16.00 -1.16
CA GLU A 213 8.59 -14.74 -1.88
C GLU A 213 7.70 -14.72 -3.13
N LEU A 214 7.00 -13.60 -3.35
CA LEU A 214 6.20 -13.41 -4.56
C LEU A 214 7.13 -13.26 -5.77
N LYS A 215 6.97 -14.13 -6.78
CA LYS A 215 7.87 -14.20 -7.96
C LYS A 215 7.27 -13.67 -9.26
N ASP A 216 5.99 -13.32 -9.26
CA ASP A 216 5.28 -12.73 -10.41
C ASP A 216 4.27 -11.72 -9.88
N GLU A 217 4.11 -10.60 -10.59
CA GLU A 217 3.13 -9.56 -10.26
C GLU A 217 1.74 -10.11 -9.91
N HIS A 218 1.22 -11.09 -10.66
CA HIS A 218 -0.14 -11.59 -10.45
C HIS A 218 -0.22 -12.74 -9.45
N GLY A 219 0.93 -13.25 -9.00
CA GLY A 219 1.05 -14.43 -8.16
C GLY A 219 0.38 -15.68 -8.75
N ASP A 220 0.41 -16.76 -7.98
CA ASP A 220 -0.39 -17.95 -8.26
C ASP A 220 -1.78 -17.84 -7.59
N HIS A 221 -2.54 -18.94 -7.59
CA HIS A 221 -3.82 -18.99 -6.90
C HIS A 221 -3.65 -18.84 -5.37
N PHE A 222 -2.63 -19.47 -4.81
CA PHE A 222 -2.38 -19.48 -3.36
C PHE A 222 -2.04 -18.08 -2.84
N ALA A 223 -1.14 -17.36 -3.49
CA ALA A 223 -0.78 -15.98 -3.15
C ALA A 223 -1.99 -15.03 -3.19
N ARG A 224 -2.89 -15.18 -4.17
CA ARG A 224 -4.13 -14.38 -4.25
C ARG A 224 -5.10 -14.71 -3.12
N GLN A 225 -5.25 -15.98 -2.77
CA GLN A 225 -6.07 -16.37 -1.62
C GLN A 225 -5.49 -15.83 -0.30
N GLN A 226 -4.17 -15.95 -0.09
CA GLN A 226 -3.54 -15.42 1.12
C GLN A 226 -3.58 -13.89 1.18
N SER A 227 -3.46 -13.20 0.04
CA SER A 227 -3.67 -11.76 -0.03
C SER A 227 -5.09 -11.35 0.37
N TYR A 228 -6.11 -12.07 -0.11
CA TYR A 228 -7.49 -11.81 0.28
C TYR A 228 -7.68 -12.01 1.80
N ASN A 229 -7.20 -13.15 2.32
CA ASN A 229 -7.28 -13.47 3.74
C ASN A 229 -6.53 -12.45 4.61
N PHE A 230 -5.34 -12.03 4.18
CA PHE A 230 -4.56 -11.00 4.85
C PHE A 230 -5.32 -9.67 4.85
N MET A 231 -5.73 -9.18 3.68
CA MET A 231 -6.44 -7.92 3.54
C MET A 231 -7.69 -7.88 4.41
N ILE A 232 -8.56 -8.88 4.31
CA ILE A 232 -9.86 -8.81 4.97
C ILE A 232 -9.74 -8.90 6.48
N ASN A 233 -8.70 -9.55 7.02
CA ASN A 233 -8.50 -9.72 8.46
C ASN A 233 -7.56 -8.69 9.09
N ASN A 234 -6.72 -7.99 8.31
CA ASN A 234 -5.69 -7.11 8.83
C ASN A 234 -5.78 -5.67 8.32
N LEU A 235 -6.60 -5.40 7.30
CA LEU A 235 -6.72 -4.07 6.71
C LEU A 235 -8.18 -3.65 6.59
N ILE A 236 -8.42 -2.33 6.68
CA ILE A 236 -9.65 -1.68 6.22
C ILE A 236 -9.24 -0.75 5.08
N ILE A 237 -9.65 -1.04 3.85
CA ILE A 237 -9.31 -0.21 2.69
C ILE A 237 -10.38 0.85 2.50
N VAL A 238 -10.00 2.13 2.54
CA VAL A 238 -10.92 3.26 2.57
C VAL A 238 -10.62 4.24 1.45
N ASP A 239 -11.66 4.74 0.80
CA ASP A 239 -11.54 5.75 -0.25
C ASP A 239 -10.92 7.06 0.29
N GLY A 240 -10.12 7.73 -0.54
CA GLY A 240 -9.46 8.99 -0.18
C GLY A 240 -10.43 10.09 0.27
N ASP A 241 -11.59 10.21 -0.38
CA ASP A 241 -12.64 11.16 -0.03
C ASP A 241 -13.31 10.86 1.30
N GLU A 242 -13.53 9.58 1.62
CA GLU A 242 -14.04 9.12 2.92
C GLU A 242 -13.07 9.47 4.05
N LEU A 243 -11.76 9.29 3.83
CA LEU A 243 -10.69 9.72 4.75
C LEU A 243 -10.51 11.25 4.79
N GLY A 244 -10.92 11.97 3.74
CA GLY A 244 -10.55 13.37 3.54
C GLY A 244 -9.06 13.54 3.24
N LEU A 245 -8.44 12.57 2.56
CA LEU A 245 -7.03 12.56 2.22
C LEU A 245 -6.82 13.25 0.86
N ASP A 246 -6.24 14.44 0.90
CA ASP A 246 -5.81 15.15 -0.30
C ASP A 246 -4.40 14.71 -0.70
N VAL A 247 -4.24 14.46 -2.00
CA VAL A 247 -2.99 14.03 -2.62
C VAL A 247 -2.63 14.93 -3.81
N PRO A 248 -1.36 14.97 -4.24
CA PRO A 248 -0.93 15.73 -5.40
C PRO A 248 -1.75 15.37 -6.64
N GLN A 249 -2.04 16.34 -7.50
CA GLN A 249 -2.93 16.14 -8.66
C GLN A 249 -2.53 14.95 -9.53
N ARG A 250 -1.21 14.74 -9.75
CA ARG A 250 -0.67 13.62 -10.52
C ARG A 250 -0.91 12.23 -9.90
N LEU A 251 -1.22 12.17 -8.61
CA LEU A 251 -1.48 10.96 -7.82
C LEU A 251 -2.97 10.76 -7.55
N ARG A 252 -3.82 11.75 -7.88
CA ARG A 252 -5.26 11.58 -7.80
C ARG A 252 -5.68 10.52 -8.81
N HIS A 253 -6.44 9.54 -8.35
CA HIS A 253 -7.19 8.64 -9.23
C HIS A 253 -8.67 8.87 -9.00
N SER A 254 -9.45 8.72 -10.06
CA SER A 254 -10.89 8.55 -9.92
C SER A 254 -11.16 7.12 -9.46
N ASN A 255 -12.11 6.95 -8.54
CA ASN A 255 -12.71 5.65 -8.23
C ASN A 255 -13.60 5.13 -9.38
N SER A 256 -13.37 5.63 -10.60
CA SER A 256 -14.27 5.41 -11.72
C SER A 256 -13.99 4.08 -12.39
N TYR A 257 -15.04 3.61 -13.05
CA TYR A 257 -15.00 2.46 -13.92
C TYR A 257 -13.79 2.50 -14.87
N PRO A 258 -13.08 1.38 -15.07
CA PRO A 258 -13.36 0.06 -14.51
C PRO A 258 -12.51 -0.15 -13.23
N TYR A 259 -13.12 -0.35 -12.05
CA TYR A 259 -12.50 -0.40 -10.70
C TYR A 259 -11.17 -1.18 -10.59
N ASP A 260 -10.02 -0.56 -10.85
CA ASP A 260 -8.70 -1.20 -10.76
C ASP A 260 -8.22 -1.28 -9.30
N PHE A 261 -8.69 -0.35 -8.48
CA PHE A 261 -8.41 -0.25 -7.06
C PHE A 261 -9.58 -0.75 -6.24
N PHE A 262 -9.30 -1.25 -5.04
CA PHE A 262 -10.31 -1.47 -4.03
C PHE A 262 -11.01 -0.14 -3.71
N THR A 263 -12.33 -0.17 -3.55
CA THR A 263 -13.10 0.91 -2.94
C THR A 263 -13.53 0.50 -1.54
N PHE A 264 -13.87 1.45 -0.67
CA PHE A 264 -14.39 1.13 0.65
C PHE A 264 -15.68 0.33 0.55
N GLN A 265 -16.54 0.66 -0.41
CA GLN A 265 -17.75 -0.11 -0.70
C GLN A 265 -17.44 -1.57 -1.11
N ARG A 266 -16.40 -1.79 -1.91
CA ARG A 266 -15.93 -3.13 -2.27
C ARG A 266 -15.38 -3.87 -1.07
N TRP A 267 -14.57 -3.23 -0.23
CA TRP A 267 -14.05 -3.83 0.99
C TRP A 267 -15.16 -4.21 1.97
N LYS A 268 -16.14 -3.32 2.21
CA LYS A 268 -17.32 -3.61 3.04
C LYS A 268 -18.12 -4.80 2.51
N TRP A 269 -18.32 -4.89 1.20
CA TRP A 269 -18.99 -6.04 0.61
C TRP A 269 -18.25 -7.36 0.87
N LEU A 270 -16.92 -7.36 0.79
CA LEU A 270 -16.11 -8.54 1.12
C LEU A 270 -16.23 -8.88 2.60
N TYR A 271 -16.20 -7.88 3.48
CA TYR A 271 -16.37 -8.08 4.93
C TYR A 271 -17.74 -8.67 5.27
N GLU A 272 -18.81 -8.14 4.68
CA GLU A 272 -20.17 -8.66 4.83
C GLU A 272 -20.27 -10.12 4.42
N ASN A 273 -19.67 -10.50 3.28
CA ASN A 273 -19.69 -11.90 2.83
C ASN A 273 -18.93 -12.84 3.76
N GLU A 274 -17.86 -12.35 4.38
CA GLU A 274 -16.97 -13.16 5.21
C GLU A 274 -17.53 -13.35 6.63
N PHE A 275 -18.17 -12.32 7.20
CA PHE A 275 -18.49 -12.28 8.63
C PHE A 275 -19.96 -12.09 8.97
N LEU A 276 -20.78 -11.54 8.07
CA LEU A 276 -22.16 -11.16 8.39
C LEU A 276 -23.18 -12.07 7.70
N LYS A 277 -24.25 -12.40 8.43
CA LYS A 277 -25.41 -13.11 7.85
C LYS A 277 -26.23 -12.20 6.94
N THR A 278 -26.44 -10.97 7.38
CA THR A 278 -27.17 -9.94 6.62
C THR A 278 -26.21 -9.14 5.76
N LYS A 279 -26.51 -9.03 4.47
CA LYS A 279 -25.67 -8.33 3.47
C LYS A 279 -26.36 -7.05 3.05
N ASN A 280 -25.74 -5.91 3.33
CA ASN A 280 -26.30 -4.59 3.05
C ASN A 280 -25.78 -3.98 1.75
N THR A 281 -24.78 -4.61 1.11
CA THR A 281 -24.22 -4.12 -0.14
C THR A 281 -25.30 -4.06 -1.25
N PRO A 282 -25.53 -2.87 -1.86
CA PRO A 282 -26.53 -2.69 -2.92
C PRO A 282 -26.32 -3.61 -4.13
N LEU A 283 -27.42 -4.14 -4.67
CA LEU A 283 -27.39 -5.06 -5.83
C LEU A 283 -26.84 -4.41 -7.09
N ASN A 284 -27.18 -3.14 -7.35
CA ASN A 284 -26.66 -2.36 -8.47
C ASN A 284 -25.12 -2.27 -8.42
N PHE A 285 -24.55 -2.01 -7.24
CA PHE A 285 -23.09 -1.98 -7.06
C PHE A 285 -22.45 -3.33 -7.44
N LYS A 286 -23.01 -4.45 -6.96
CA LYS A 286 -22.52 -5.80 -7.30
C LYS A 286 -22.59 -6.05 -8.80
N PHE A 287 -23.71 -5.72 -9.44
CA PHE A 287 -23.89 -5.88 -10.88
C PHE A 287 -22.85 -5.11 -11.68
N PHE A 288 -22.69 -3.80 -11.41
CA PHE A 288 -21.69 -2.98 -12.10
C PHE A 288 -20.27 -3.45 -11.83
N TRP A 289 -19.97 -3.91 -10.61
CA TRP A 289 -18.66 -4.45 -10.29
C TRP A 289 -18.35 -5.74 -11.09
N TYR A 290 -19.27 -6.71 -11.14
CA TYR A 290 -19.10 -7.92 -11.95
C TYR A 290 -19.01 -7.63 -13.45
N LEU A 291 -19.83 -6.71 -13.96
CA LEU A 291 -19.77 -6.27 -15.35
C LEU A 291 -18.40 -5.67 -15.68
N SER A 292 -17.86 -4.84 -14.77
CA SER A 292 -16.51 -4.27 -14.90
C SER A 292 -15.45 -5.36 -14.96
N LEU A 293 -15.54 -6.36 -14.08
CA LEU A 293 -14.61 -7.48 -14.04
C LEU A 293 -14.61 -8.28 -15.35
N ILE A 294 -15.80 -8.60 -15.88
CA ILE A 294 -15.95 -9.32 -17.15
C ILE A 294 -15.31 -8.52 -18.29
N ILE A 295 -15.64 -7.24 -18.41
CA ILE A 295 -15.12 -6.39 -19.50
C ILE A 295 -13.59 -6.28 -19.44
N LYS A 296 -13.01 -6.10 -18.25
CA LYS A 296 -11.54 -6.07 -18.07
C LYS A 296 -10.88 -7.39 -18.44
N THR A 297 -11.47 -8.49 -17.99
CA THR A 297 -10.95 -9.83 -18.23
C THR A 297 -10.93 -10.08 -19.74
N ILE A 298 -12.01 -9.77 -20.46
CA ILE A 298 -12.06 -9.92 -21.92
C ILE A 298 -11.06 -8.99 -22.62
N ARG A 299 -11.03 -7.70 -22.26
CA ARG A 299 -10.20 -6.70 -22.95
C ARG A 299 -8.69 -6.90 -22.77
N LYS A 300 -8.24 -7.28 -21.56
CA LYS A 300 -6.81 -7.37 -21.22
C LYS A 300 -6.41 -8.71 -20.60
N GLY A 301 -7.24 -9.23 -19.70
CA GLY A 301 -6.92 -10.41 -18.89
C GLY A 301 -6.76 -11.70 -19.69
N VAL A 302 -7.62 -11.97 -20.69
CA VAL A 302 -7.58 -13.20 -21.51
C VAL A 302 -6.25 -13.32 -22.26
N ARG A 303 -5.85 -12.27 -22.98
CA ARG A 303 -4.58 -12.23 -23.70
C ARG A 303 -3.39 -12.43 -22.77
N LEU A 304 -3.41 -11.78 -21.61
CA LEU A 304 -2.34 -11.89 -20.62
C LEU A 304 -2.27 -13.29 -20.01
N LYS A 305 -3.43 -13.89 -19.68
CA LYS A 305 -3.52 -15.26 -19.15
C LYS A 305 -2.99 -16.28 -20.16
N LEU A 306 -3.40 -16.19 -21.43
CA LEU A 306 -2.87 -17.03 -22.51
C LEU A 306 -1.35 -16.88 -22.64
N ARG A 307 -0.84 -15.63 -22.65
CA ARG A 307 0.61 -15.38 -22.65
C ARG A 307 1.30 -16.07 -21.48
N LYS A 308 0.79 -15.90 -20.26
CA LYS A 308 1.38 -16.48 -19.04
C LYS A 308 1.34 -18.02 -19.04
N THR A 309 0.31 -18.65 -19.59
CA THR A 309 0.23 -20.11 -19.72
C THR A 309 1.19 -20.66 -20.78
N LEU A 310 1.33 -19.96 -21.91
CA LEU A 310 2.13 -20.43 -23.05
C LEU A 310 3.63 -20.12 -22.94
N THR A 311 4.01 -19.01 -22.31
CA THR A 311 5.43 -18.57 -22.25
C THR A 311 6.36 -19.62 -21.61
N PRO A 312 6.01 -20.28 -20.48
CA PRO A 312 6.84 -21.33 -19.90
C PRO A 312 7.04 -22.54 -20.83
N ILE A 313 6.04 -22.85 -21.66
CA ILE A 313 6.08 -23.96 -22.63
C ILE A 313 7.08 -23.65 -23.74
N PHE A 314 7.05 -22.44 -24.28
CA PHE A 314 7.96 -22.04 -25.37
C PHE A 314 9.41 -21.84 -24.93
N ILE A 315 9.65 -21.52 -23.64
CA ILE A 315 11.03 -21.42 -23.10
C ILE A 315 11.61 -22.82 -22.91
N LYS A 316 10.85 -23.78 -22.37
CA LYS A 316 11.28 -25.18 -22.22
C LYS A 316 11.54 -25.91 -23.54
N VAL A 317 10.97 -25.46 -24.64
CA VAL A 317 11.20 -26.03 -25.99
C VAL A 317 12.44 -25.44 -26.67
N ARG A 318 13.02 -24.36 -26.11
CA ARG A 318 14.20 -23.67 -26.65
C ARG A 318 15.48 -23.90 -25.83
N GLU A 319 15.37 -24.63 -24.71
CA GLU A 319 16.50 -25.14 -23.91
C GLU A 319 16.77 -26.59 -24.30
#